data_AF-F7FA41-F1
#
_entry.id   AF-F7FA41-F1
#
_cell.length_a   1.000
_cell.length_b   1.000
_cell.length_c   1.000
_cell.angle_alpha   90.00
_cell.angle_beta   90.00
_cell.angle_gamma   90.00
#
_symmetry.space_group_name_H-M   'P 1'
#
loop_
_entity.id
_entity.type
_entity.pdbx_description
1 polymer ?
#
loop_
_entity_poly.entity_id
_entity_poly.type
_entity_poly.pdbx_seq_one_letter_code
_entity_poly.pdbx_strand_id
1 'polypeptide(L)'
;MEPKWWLFMVLLLLGTVVQAHDGHDDEDDDDDEDDDVIDVEEDLEDGIEEVEDSKLGDGVTFPPSPKVTYKAPVPTGEVYFVDAFDKGMLVGWVLSKAKKDDTDDEIAKYDGKWEVEEMKESKLPGDKGLVLLSRAKHHAISARLNKPFTFDTKPLIVQYEVNFQSGIECGGAYVKLLSRTPELNLDQFHDKTPYTIMFGPDKCGEDYKLHFIFRHKNPKTGIYEEKHAKRPDTDLKTYFTDKKTHLYTLVLNPDNSFEILVDQMVVNSGNLLNDMTPPVNPPREIEDPNDQKPEDWDERPKIPDPDAVKPDDWDETAPAKIPDEDATKPEGWLDDEPEYVSDPDAEKPEDWDEDMDGEWEAPQIANPKCESAPGCGVWQRPTIDNPNYKGKWKAPMIDNPNYQGIWKPRKIPNPDFFEDLEPFKMTPFSAVGLELWSMTSDIFFDNFIICADRAVADDWANDGWGLKKAADGAAEPGVMGQMLEAAEERPWLWVVYILTVALPLFLVVLFCCSGKKQPSAAEYKKTDAPQPDVKEEEEEEEKEEEKEKKDEEESEEKLESVEAQDSKANK
;
A
#
# COMPACT_ATOMS: atom_id res chain seq x y z
N MET A 1 -22.97 -46.11 17.99
CA MET A 1 -23.12 -44.66 18.18
C MET A 1 -22.59 -44.01 16.90
N GLU A 2 -23.42 -43.83 15.88
CA GLU A 2 -22.91 -43.48 14.54
C GLU A 2 -23.64 -42.35 13.76
N PRO A 3 -24.75 -41.72 14.19
CA PRO A 3 -25.36 -40.68 13.37
C PRO A 3 -24.87 -39.24 13.66
N LYS A 4 -23.85 -39.06 14.53
CA LYS A 4 -23.39 -37.72 14.95
C LYS A 4 -22.25 -37.14 14.11
N TRP A 5 -21.52 -37.95 13.36
CA TRP A 5 -20.34 -37.48 12.62
C TRP A 5 -20.70 -36.97 11.21
N TRP A 6 -21.74 -37.54 10.60
CA TRP A 6 -22.24 -37.11 9.29
C TRP A 6 -22.81 -35.68 9.28
N LEU A 7 -23.38 -35.23 10.41
CA LEU A 7 -23.94 -33.87 10.52
C LEU A 7 -22.85 -32.79 10.60
N PHE A 8 -21.65 -33.13 11.07
CA PHE A 8 -20.52 -32.21 11.15
C PHE A 8 -19.83 -32.03 9.78
N MET A 9 -19.75 -33.09 8.97
CA MET A 9 -19.19 -33.03 7.61
C MET A 9 -20.06 -32.23 6.63
N VAL A 10 -21.38 -32.30 6.74
CA VAL A 10 -22.29 -31.56 5.84
C VAL A 10 -22.28 -30.05 6.12
N LEU A 11 -22.05 -29.63 7.36
CA LEU A 11 -21.91 -28.20 7.72
C LEU A 11 -20.57 -27.60 7.27
N LEU A 12 -19.50 -28.41 7.18
CA LEU A 12 -18.20 -27.98 6.66
C LEU A 12 -18.18 -27.83 5.13
N LEU A 13 -18.97 -28.62 4.40
CA LEU A 13 -19.04 -28.56 2.93
C LEU A 13 -19.95 -27.44 2.39
N LEU A 14 -20.85 -26.88 3.20
CA LEU A 14 -21.69 -25.72 2.83
C LEU A 14 -20.98 -24.38 3.05
N GLY A 15 -19.82 -24.37 3.73
CA GLY A 15 -19.01 -23.17 3.97
C GLY A 15 -18.03 -22.81 2.83
N THR A 16 -17.91 -23.62 1.79
CA THR A 16 -16.93 -23.44 0.70
C THR A 16 -17.53 -23.17 -0.68
N VAL A 17 -18.80 -22.77 -0.76
CA VAL A 17 -19.44 -22.38 -2.04
C VAL A 17 -20.01 -20.96 -1.95
N VAL A 18 -19.15 -19.99 -1.64
CA VAL A 18 -19.32 -18.57 -2.03
C VAL A 18 -17.92 -17.99 -2.28
N GLN A 19 -17.25 -18.46 -3.32
CA GLN A 19 -16.08 -17.79 -3.89
C GLN A 19 -15.80 -18.34 -5.29
N ALA A 20 -16.61 -17.93 -6.27
CA ALA A 20 -16.29 -17.95 -7.70
C ALA A 20 -17.54 -17.56 -8.51
N HIS A 21 -17.83 -16.27 -8.61
CA HIS A 21 -18.41 -15.68 -9.81
C HIS A 21 -18.41 -14.17 -9.65
N ASP A 22 -17.54 -13.48 -10.39
CA ASP A 22 -17.94 -12.29 -11.16
C ASP A 22 -16.79 -11.91 -12.09
N GLY A 23 -16.96 -12.33 -13.34
CA GLY A 23 -16.40 -11.66 -14.50
C GLY A 23 -17.56 -11.11 -15.30
N HIS A 24 -17.48 -9.80 -15.56
CA HIS A 24 -17.82 -9.10 -16.80
C HIS A 24 -19.25 -9.26 -17.35
N ASP A 25 -20.00 -8.15 -17.36
CA ASP A 25 -20.65 -7.64 -18.57
C ASP A 25 -20.90 -6.12 -18.39
N ASP A 26 -20.60 -5.41 -19.47
CA ASP A 26 -20.67 -3.97 -19.70
C ASP A 26 -22.08 -3.51 -20.12
N GLU A 27 -22.18 -2.19 -20.38
CA GLU A 27 -23.22 -1.43 -21.10
C GLU A 27 -24.45 -1.03 -20.27
N ASP A 28 -25.04 0.16 -20.36
CA ASP A 28 -24.74 1.52 -20.84
C ASP A 28 -26.03 2.29 -20.44
N ASP A 29 -25.95 3.54 -19.97
CA ASP A 29 -27.05 4.51 -20.04
C ASP A 29 -26.48 5.91 -19.68
N ASP A 30 -26.00 6.52 -20.75
CA ASP A 30 -25.99 7.93 -21.17
C ASP A 30 -26.61 9.06 -20.30
N ASP A 31 -25.93 10.20 -20.46
CA ASP A 31 -26.38 11.61 -20.57
C ASP A 31 -26.52 12.56 -19.35
N ASP A 32 -25.56 13.51 -19.36
CA ASP A 32 -25.69 14.99 -19.38
C ASP A 32 -26.13 15.75 -18.12
N GLU A 33 -25.22 16.50 -17.48
CA GLU A 33 -24.86 17.93 -17.74
C GLU A 33 -26.01 18.92 -17.42
N ASP A 34 -25.88 19.68 -16.32
CA ASP A 34 -25.64 21.13 -16.41
C ASP A 34 -25.56 21.83 -15.04
N ASP A 35 -24.66 22.81 -15.02
CA ASP A 35 -24.36 23.79 -13.98
C ASP A 35 -25.57 24.67 -13.60
N ASP A 36 -25.60 25.14 -12.33
CA ASP A 36 -26.01 26.52 -12.07
C ASP A 36 -25.46 27.05 -10.74
N VAL A 37 -24.63 28.07 -10.89
CA VAL A 37 -23.92 28.85 -9.88
C VAL A 37 -24.84 29.92 -9.29
N ILE A 38 -25.02 29.99 -7.96
CA ILE A 38 -25.35 31.26 -7.27
C ILE A 38 -24.64 31.34 -5.92
N ASP A 39 -23.63 32.22 -5.84
CA ASP A 39 -23.08 32.83 -4.63
C ASP A 39 -24.08 33.81 -4.00
N VAL A 40 -24.29 33.74 -2.68
CA VAL A 40 -24.57 34.92 -1.83
C VAL A 40 -24.02 34.68 -0.41
N GLU A 41 -22.96 35.41 -0.06
CA GLU A 41 -22.56 35.69 1.33
C GLU A 41 -23.53 36.69 1.98
N GLU A 42 -23.73 36.56 3.30
CA GLU A 42 -23.72 37.60 4.34
C GLU A 42 -24.75 37.36 5.47
N ASP A 43 -24.18 37.30 6.69
CA ASP A 43 -24.64 37.90 7.94
C ASP A 43 -26.03 37.58 8.52
N LEU A 44 -26.05 37.00 9.73
CA LEU A 44 -26.48 37.70 10.96
C LEU A 44 -26.45 36.80 12.21
N GLU A 45 -25.80 37.34 13.25
CA GLU A 45 -25.97 37.01 14.67
C GLU A 45 -27.46 36.95 15.07
N ASP A 46 -27.85 35.97 15.90
CA ASP A 46 -28.31 36.28 17.27
C ASP A 46 -28.63 35.02 18.10
N GLY A 47 -28.14 35.04 19.35
CA GLY A 47 -28.94 34.84 20.56
C GLY A 47 -29.78 33.57 20.76
N ILE A 48 -29.18 32.61 21.48
CA ILE A 48 -29.70 31.98 22.72
C ILE A 48 -31.22 32.10 22.98
N GLU A 49 -31.92 30.97 23.04
CA GLU A 49 -32.91 30.72 24.10
C GLU A 49 -32.99 29.22 24.45
N GLU A 50 -32.85 28.96 25.75
CA GLU A 50 -33.04 27.68 26.41
C GLU A 50 -34.53 27.29 26.40
N VAL A 51 -34.83 26.00 26.22
CA VAL A 51 -36.02 25.40 26.84
C VAL A 51 -35.75 23.96 27.25
N GLU A 52 -35.79 23.76 28.56
CA GLU A 52 -35.64 22.49 29.28
C GLU A 52 -36.78 21.50 29.02
N ASP A 53 -36.39 20.22 29.11
CA ASP A 53 -37.09 19.09 29.71
C ASP A 53 -38.41 18.57 29.14
N SER A 54 -38.33 17.35 28.59
CA SER A 54 -39.22 16.28 29.04
C SER A 54 -38.53 14.90 29.02
N LYS A 55 -38.36 14.34 30.21
CA LYS A 55 -37.91 12.98 30.52
C LYS A 55 -38.98 11.92 30.24
N LEU A 56 -38.58 10.82 29.60
CA LEU A 56 -39.07 9.43 29.74
C LEU A 56 -38.07 8.56 28.95
N GLY A 57 -37.40 7.51 29.41
CA GLY A 57 -37.40 6.70 30.64
C GLY A 57 -36.96 5.28 30.23
N ASP A 58 -35.88 4.76 30.85
CA ASP A 58 -35.29 3.40 30.80
C ASP A 58 -34.87 2.83 29.43
N GLY A 59 -33.69 2.24 29.22
CA GLY A 59 -32.68 1.72 30.14
C GLY A 59 -31.96 0.54 29.47
N VAL A 60 -30.88 0.81 28.72
CA VAL A 60 -29.78 -0.13 28.48
C VAL A 60 -28.50 0.68 28.53
N THR A 61 -27.96 0.88 29.72
CA THR A 61 -26.60 1.42 29.87
C THR A 61 -25.62 0.30 29.56
N PHE A 62 -25.04 0.33 28.36
CA PHE A 62 -23.78 -0.34 28.10
C PHE A 62 -22.77 0.11 29.17
N PRO A 63 -21.94 -0.81 29.72
CA PRO A 63 -20.87 -0.39 30.60
C PRO A 63 -20.02 0.65 29.86
N PRO A 64 -19.70 1.81 30.45
CA PRO A 64 -18.82 2.76 29.80
C PRO A 64 -17.52 2.03 29.49
N SER A 65 -17.11 2.07 28.22
CA SER A 65 -15.77 1.68 27.81
C SER A 65 -14.76 2.32 28.77
N PRO A 66 -13.70 1.60 29.18
CA PRO A 66 -12.73 2.13 30.12
C PRO A 66 -12.14 3.41 29.52
N LYS A 67 -12.52 4.57 30.07
CA LYS A 67 -11.96 5.86 29.66
C LYS A 67 -10.51 5.90 30.10
N VAL A 68 -9.62 5.54 29.18
CA VAL A 68 -8.18 5.69 29.37
C VAL A 68 -7.92 7.17 29.60
N THR A 69 -7.41 7.50 30.79
CA THR A 69 -7.12 8.90 31.15
C THR A 69 -5.72 9.23 30.68
N TYR A 70 -5.59 10.26 29.84
CA TYR A 70 -4.30 10.70 29.34
C TYR A 70 -3.37 11.14 30.47
N LYS A 71 -2.10 10.75 30.36
CA LYS A 71 -1.03 11.19 31.26
C LYS A 71 0.19 11.50 30.41
N ALA A 72 0.68 12.74 30.55
CA ALA A 72 1.90 13.19 29.91
C ALA A 72 3.06 12.19 30.15
N PRO A 73 3.71 11.71 29.08
CA PRO A 73 4.85 10.81 29.21
C PRO A 73 6.02 11.53 29.89
N VAL A 74 6.79 10.81 30.71
CA VAL A 74 7.93 11.36 31.45
C VAL A 74 9.18 10.56 31.09
N PRO A 75 10.27 11.19 30.62
CA PRO A 75 11.45 10.46 30.21
C PRO A 75 12.14 9.82 31.43
N THR A 76 12.36 8.50 31.38
CA THR A 76 12.98 7.71 32.46
C THR A 76 14.51 7.83 32.50
N GLY A 77 15.14 8.53 31.54
CA GLY A 77 16.61 8.61 31.40
C GLY A 77 17.15 9.90 30.78
N GLU A 78 18.43 9.88 30.38
CA GLU A 78 19.07 11.02 29.71
C GLU A 78 18.52 11.20 28.29
N VAL A 79 17.93 12.37 28.04
CA VAL A 79 17.39 12.75 26.72
C VAL A 79 18.09 14.01 26.19
N TYR A 80 18.26 14.07 24.87
CA TYR A 80 18.81 15.23 24.16
C TYR A 80 17.70 16.19 23.72
N PHE A 81 16.54 15.64 23.38
CA PHE A 81 15.32 16.37 23.03
C PHE A 81 14.10 15.55 23.42
N VAL A 82 13.06 16.24 23.87
CA VAL A 82 11.75 15.66 24.16
C VAL A 82 10.69 16.73 24.01
N ASP A 83 9.63 16.42 23.27
CA ASP A 83 8.43 17.25 23.20
C ASP A 83 7.19 16.40 22.91
N ALA A 84 6.19 16.50 23.79
CA ALA A 84 4.89 15.83 23.72
C ALA A 84 3.73 16.85 23.63
N PHE A 85 4.05 18.15 23.45
CA PHE A 85 3.09 19.24 23.27
C PHE A 85 1.97 19.40 24.32
N ASP A 86 2.04 18.73 25.47
CA ASP A 86 1.11 18.79 26.60
C ASP A 86 0.79 20.22 27.09
N LYS A 87 1.73 21.15 26.90
CA LYS A 87 1.61 22.54 27.33
C LYS A 87 0.62 23.33 26.45
N GLY A 88 0.17 22.77 25.32
CA GLY A 88 -0.78 23.39 24.41
C GLY A 88 -0.25 24.66 23.72
N MET A 89 1.06 24.84 23.67
CA MET A 89 1.72 26.01 23.07
C MET A 89 3.02 25.57 22.40
N LEU A 90 3.40 26.25 21.31
CA LEU A 90 4.67 26.08 20.58
C LEU A 90 5.88 26.62 21.36
N VAL A 91 6.08 26.17 22.61
CA VAL A 91 7.17 26.65 23.47
C VAL A 91 8.48 25.98 23.09
N GLY A 92 9.40 26.76 22.50
CA GLY A 92 10.73 26.27 22.10
C GLY A 92 10.86 25.94 20.62
N TRP A 93 9.76 26.01 19.88
CA TRP A 93 9.72 25.92 18.43
C TRP A 93 9.78 27.31 17.79
N VAL A 94 10.56 27.42 16.72
CA VAL A 94 10.81 28.64 15.97
C VAL A 94 10.32 28.42 14.54
N LEU A 95 9.37 29.26 14.13
CA LEU A 95 8.87 29.31 12.76
C LEU A 95 9.90 30.01 11.87
N SER A 96 10.17 29.41 10.72
CA SER A 96 11.07 30.05 9.74
C SER A 96 10.42 31.28 9.11
N LYS A 97 11.24 32.29 8.82
CA LYS A 97 10.90 33.47 8.02
C LYS A 97 11.66 33.48 6.70
N ALA A 98 12.34 32.39 6.37
CA ALA A 98 13.10 32.26 5.14
C ALA A 98 12.19 32.23 3.91
N LYS A 99 12.79 32.49 2.76
CA LYS A 99 12.20 32.20 1.45
C LYS A 99 13.15 31.29 0.70
N LYS A 100 12.60 30.43 -0.14
CA LYS A 100 13.33 29.58 -1.06
C LYS A 100 13.78 30.41 -2.26
N ASP A 101 15.08 30.40 -2.55
CA ASP A 101 15.68 31.29 -3.56
C ASP A 101 15.39 30.85 -5.02
N ASP A 102 15.00 29.59 -5.26
CA ASP A 102 14.87 28.98 -6.60
C ASP A 102 13.43 28.60 -6.98
N THR A 103 12.41 29.33 -6.51
CA THR A 103 10.99 29.02 -6.76
C THR A 103 10.18 30.32 -6.88
N ASP A 104 9.05 30.29 -7.58
CA ASP A 104 8.16 31.46 -7.74
C ASP A 104 7.86 32.14 -6.39
N ASP A 105 7.87 33.47 -6.37
CA ASP A 105 7.77 34.30 -5.16
C ASP A 105 6.51 34.05 -4.30
N GLU A 106 5.48 33.44 -4.88
CA GLU A 106 4.24 33.02 -4.22
C GLU A 106 4.38 31.70 -3.45
N ILE A 107 5.17 30.75 -3.95
CA ILE A 107 5.41 29.43 -3.34
C ILE A 107 6.73 29.40 -2.55
N ALA A 108 7.64 30.33 -2.83
CA ALA A 108 8.95 30.41 -2.19
C ALA A 108 8.89 30.66 -0.67
N LYS A 109 7.79 31.20 -0.13
CA LYS A 109 7.71 31.55 1.29
C LYS A 109 7.34 30.33 2.12
N TYR A 110 8.03 30.16 3.24
CA TYR A 110 7.60 29.23 4.29
C TYR A 110 6.46 29.84 5.12
N ASP A 111 5.27 29.96 4.53
CA ASP A 111 4.11 30.62 5.12
C ASP A 111 3.05 29.64 5.67
N GLY A 112 3.38 28.35 5.70
CA GLY A 112 2.54 27.31 6.27
C GLY A 112 2.26 27.50 7.77
N LYS A 113 1.00 27.34 8.17
CA LYS A 113 0.54 27.50 9.56
C LYS A 113 0.69 26.21 10.35
N TRP A 114 1.15 26.36 11.59
CA TRP A 114 1.30 25.30 12.58
C TRP A 114 0.51 25.65 13.83
N GLU A 115 -0.27 24.70 14.34
CA GLU A 115 -1.03 24.86 15.57
C GLU A 115 -0.87 23.64 16.48
N VAL A 116 -1.11 23.81 17.78
CA VAL A 116 -1.06 22.72 18.76
C VAL A 116 -2.47 22.37 19.16
N GLU A 117 -2.99 21.30 18.58
CA GLU A 117 -4.39 20.90 18.68
C GLU A 117 -4.51 19.41 19.02
N GLU A 118 -5.71 18.99 19.42
CA GLU A 118 -6.04 17.58 19.58
C GLU A 118 -6.39 16.98 18.21
N MET A 119 -6.21 15.67 18.03
CA MET A 119 -6.63 14.99 16.80
C MET A 119 -8.15 15.13 16.60
N LYS A 120 -8.60 15.33 15.35
CA LYS A 120 -10.02 15.45 14.98
C LYS A 120 -10.87 14.28 15.48
N GLU A 121 -10.31 13.07 15.43
CA GLU A 121 -10.94 11.85 15.95
C GLU A 121 -10.22 11.28 17.18
N SER A 122 -9.77 12.15 18.10
CA SER A 122 -9.05 11.69 19.29
C SER A 122 -9.91 10.78 20.18
N LYS A 123 -9.41 9.58 20.48
CA LYS A 123 -9.96 8.68 21.51
C LYS A 123 -9.35 8.95 22.89
N LEU A 124 -8.34 9.84 22.97
CA LEU A 124 -7.67 10.27 24.19
C LEU A 124 -7.78 11.79 24.37
N PRO A 125 -8.78 12.26 25.13
CA PRO A 125 -8.94 13.69 25.36
C PRO A 125 -7.77 14.23 26.19
N GLY A 126 -7.18 15.34 25.73
CA GLY A 126 -6.04 16.01 26.36
C GLY A 126 -4.67 15.71 25.75
N ASP A 127 -4.58 14.75 24.84
CA ASP A 127 -3.40 14.50 24.02
C ASP A 127 -3.35 15.51 22.86
N LYS A 128 -2.37 16.41 22.89
CA LYS A 128 -2.21 17.47 21.90
C LYS A 128 -0.93 17.25 21.13
N GLY A 129 -0.93 17.60 19.85
CA GLY A 129 0.24 17.49 18.99
C GLY A 129 0.38 18.69 18.07
N LEU A 130 1.49 18.74 17.37
CA LEU A 130 1.78 19.75 16.36
C LEU A 130 1.08 19.39 15.06
N VAL A 131 0.16 20.24 14.60
CA VAL A 131 -0.63 20.02 13.38
C VAL A 131 -0.22 20.97 12.28
N LEU A 132 0.01 20.41 11.10
CA LEU A 132 0.21 21.14 9.86
C LEU A 132 -1.16 21.46 9.22
N LEU A 133 -1.59 22.72 9.21
CA LEU A 133 -2.95 23.09 8.80
C LEU A 133 -3.08 23.55 7.34
N SER A 134 -2.01 24.07 6.74
CA SER A 134 -2.15 24.71 5.42
C SER A 134 -1.96 23.73 4.27
N ARG A 135 -2.84 23.81 3.26
CA ARG A 135 -2.76 23.02 2.02
C ARG A 135 -1.84 23.68 1.00
N ALA A 136 -1.06 22.89 0.26
CA ALA A 136 -0.20 23.34 -0.85
C ALA A 136 0.75 24.48 -0.47
N LYS A 137 1.36 24.38 0.71
CA LYS A 137 2.31 25.38 1.23
C LYS A 137 3.57 24.72 1.76
N HIS A 138 4.66 25.49 1.71
CA HIS A 138 5.90 25.11 2.37
C HIS A 138 5.83 25.46 3.86
N HIS A 139 6.14 24.47 4.69
CA HIS A 139 6.13 24.59 6.14
C HIS A 139 7.54 24.41 6.66
N ALA A 140 8.00 25.32 7.52
CA ALA A 140 9.29 25.21 8.18
C ALA A 140 9.20 25.62 9.65
N ILE A 141 9.43 24.66 10.54
CA ILE A 141 9.48 24.89 11.99
C ILE A 141 10.64 24.10 12.58
N SER A 142 11.32 24.64 13.58
CA SER A 142 12.49 23.99 14.19
C SER A 142 12.62 24.26 15.68
N ALA A 143 13.22 23.33 16.42
CA ALA A 143 13.48 23.43 17.85
C ALA A 143 14.94 23.11 18.17
N ARG A 144 15.52 23.81 19.15
CA ARG A 144 16.88 23.51 19.62
C ARG A 144 16.89 22.30 20.55
N LEU A 145 17.93 21.49 20.44
CA LEU A 145 18.19 20.43 21.41
C LEU A 145 18.61 21.02 22.76
N ASN A 146 18.33 20.29 23.84
CA ASN A 146 18.81 20.64 25.19
C ASN A 146 20.33 20.54 25.28
N LYS A 147 20.91 19.54 24.59
CA LYS A 147 22.36 19.31 24.46
C LYS A 147 22.66 18.91 23.02
N PRO A 148 23.72 19.44 22.39
CA PRO A 148 24.15 18.97 21.08
C PRO A 148 24.49 17.47 21.11
N PHE A 149 24.07 16.73 20.09
CA PHE A 149 24.39 15.32 19.96
C PHE A 149 25.67 15.16 19.13
N THR A 150 26.59 14.34 19.63
CA THR A 150 27.87 14.03 18.97
C THR A 150 27.95 12.54 18.69
N PHE A 151 28.38 12.19 17.49
CA PHE A 151 28.54 10.81 17.06
C PHE A 151 29.91 10.27 17.49
N ASP A 152 29.97 9.71 18.69
CA ASP A 152 31.18 9.12 19.27
C ASP A 152 31.03 7.62 19.51
N THR A 153 30.56 7.23 20.69
CA THR A 153 30.40 5.85 21.17
C THR A 153 28.95 5.52 21.51
N LYS A 154 28.08 6.52 21.60
CA LYS A 154 26.66 6.32 21.95
C LYS A 154 25.83 6.15 20.68
N PRO A 155 24.86 5.22 20.62
CA PRO A 155 23.94 5.14 19.49
C PRO A 155 23.02 6.38 19.47
N LEU A 156 22.48 6.68 18.29
CA LEU A 156 21.46 7.70 18.10
C LEU A 156 20.11 7.02 17.97
N ILE A 157 19.13 7.48 18.74
CA ILE A 157 17.74 7.06 18.61
C ILE A 157 16.87 8.30 18.42
N VAL A 158 16.12 8.32 17.33
CA VAL A 158 15.16 9.37 17.00
C VAL A 158 13.81 8.73 16.82
N GLN A 159 12.81 9.21 17.55
CA GLN A 159 11.47 8.67 17.48
C GLN A 159 10.44 9.79 17.56
N TYR A 160 9.37 9.65 16.78
CA TYR A 160 8.23 10.55 16.76
C TYR A 160 7.02 9.87 16.12
N GLU A 161 5.85 10.44 16.33
CA GLU A 161 4.58 9.97 15.80
C GLU A 161 4.12 10.84 14.64
N VAL A 162 3.49 10.20 13.65
CA VAL A 162 2.79 10.89 12.56
C VAL A 162 1.43 10.26 12.36
N ASN A 163 0.41 11.10 12.23
CA ASN A 163 -0.92 10.71 11.78
C ASN A 163 -1.36 11.59 10.60
N PHE A 164 -1.78 10.95 9.52
CA PHE A 164 -2.37 11.62 8.35
C PHE A 164 -3.90 11.63 8.48
N GLN A 165 -4.46 12.57 9.24
CA GLN A 165 -5.88 12.56 9.63
C GLN A 165 -6.84 12.56 8.43
N SER A 166 -6.54 13.37 7.43
CA SER A 166 -7.33 13.48 6.19
C SER A 166 -6.86 12.50 5.09
N GLY A 167 -5.86 11.67 5.37
CA GLY A 167 -5.06 10.97 4.36
C GLY A 167 -4.07 11.90 3.67
N ILE A 168 -3.09 11.32 2.96
CA ILE A 168 -2.07 12.06 2.22
C ILE A 168 -2.04 11.67 0.75
N GLU A 169 -2.05 12.66 -0.15
CA GLU A 169 -1.92 12.45 -1.60
C GLU A 169 -0.47 12.63 -2.04
N CYS A 170 0.06 13.82 -1.78
CA CYS A 170 1.47 14.15 -1.98
C CYS A 170 1.95 15.11 -0.88
N GLY A 171 2.87 14.64 -0.05
CA GLY A 171 3.53 15.43 0.99
C GLY A 171 4.49 14.61 1.83
N GLY A 172 5.38 15.33 2.52
CA GLY A 172 6.34 14.74 3.45
C GLY A 172 5.92 14.92 4.91
N ALA A 173 6.31 13.98 5.76
CA ALA A 173 6.23 14.10 7.21
C ALA A 173 7.53 13.62 7.88
N TYR A 174 8.65 13.97 7.27
CA TYR A 174 10.00 13.66 7.74
C TYR A 174 10.60 14.77 8.60
N VAL A 175 11.53 14.37 9.45
CA VAL A 175 12.29 15.23 10.34
C VAL A 175 13.71 15.41 9.82
N LYS A 176 14.24 16.63 9.89
CA LYS A 176 15.64 16.97 9.61
C LYS A 176 16.38 17.29 10.91
N LEU A 177 17.49 16.60 11.15
CA LEU A 177 18.42 16.91 12.25
C LEU A 177 19.44 17.93 11.76
N LEU A 178 19.34 19.18 12.23
CA LEU A 178 20.12 20.30 11.71
C LEU A 178 21.54 20.29 12.27
N SER A 179 22.52 20.29 11.35
CA SER A 179 23.94 20.19 11.66
C SER A 179 24.38 21.36 12.53
N ARG A 180 25.29 21.09 13.46
CA ARG A 180 25.87 22.10 14.34
C ARG A 180 26.83 22.97 13.54
N THR A 181 26.37 24.14 13.15
CA THR A 181 27.21 25.19 12.57
C THR A 181 27.17 26.44 13.47
N PRO A 182 28.23 27.24 13.52
CA PRO A 182 28.23 28.50 14.27
C PRO A 182 27.21 29.51 13.71
N GLU A 183 26.80 29.33 12.45
CA GLU A 183 25.86 30.19 11.72
C GLU A 183 24.41 29.67 11.76
N LEU A 184 24.12 28.62 12.53
CA LEU A 184 22.77 28.02 12.58
C LEU A 184 21.75 29.01 13.15
N ASN A 185 21.00 29.63 12.25
CA ASN A 185 19.88 30.51 12.56
C ASN A 185 18.56 29.80 12.26
N LEU A 186 17.78 29.52 13.31
CA LEU A 186 16.49 28.82 13.18
C LEU A 186 15.40 29.68 12.54
N ASP A 187 15.51 31.01 12.64
CA ASP A 187 14.58 31.93 11.98
C ASP A 187 14.77 31.90 10.44
N GLN A 188 15.91 31.40 9.95
CA GLN A 188 16.23 31.29 8.53
C GLN A 188 16.34 29.83 8.11
N PHE A 189 15.45 28.97 8.60
CA PHE A 189 15.43 27.56 8.24
C PHE A 189 14.79 27.36 6.86
N HIS A 190 15.52 26.75 5.93
CA HIS A 190 15.09 26.49 4.56
C HIS A 190 15.67 25.18 4.00
N ASP A 191 15.27 24.82 2.78
CA ASP A 191 15.67 23.63 2.03
C ASP A 191 17.19 23.33 2.00
N LYS A 192 18.04 24.33 1.77
CA LYS A 192 19.51 24.16 1.69
C LYS A 192 20.21 24.21 3.05
N THR A 193 19.47 24.36 4.15
CA THR A 193 20.04 24.39 5.50
C THR A 193 20.82 23.11 5.75
N PRO A 194 22.08 23.17 6.24
CA PRO A 194 22.87 21.98 6.46
C PRO A 194 22.25 21.11 7.56
N TYR A 195 21.83 19.91 7.19
CA TYR A 195 21.35 18.87 8.09
C TYR A 195 22.33 17.69 8.10
N THR A 196 22.25 16.86 9.13
CA THR A 196 23.07 15.66 9.29
C THR A 196 22.29 14.43 8.85
N ILE A 197 21.06 14.28 9.35
CA ILE A 197 20.16 13.16 9.03
C ILE A 197 18.79 13.73 8.66
N MET A 198 18.16 13.15 7.65
CA MET A 198 16.74 13.30 7.36
C MET A 198 16.09 11.92 7.51
N PHE A 199 15.03 11.86 8.32
CA PHE A 199 14.35 10.60 8.63
C PHE A 199 12.84 10.79 8.68
N GLY A 200 12.09 9.94 7.99
CA GLY A 200 10.64 9.87 8.13
C GLY A 200 9.84 9.55 6.86
N PRO A 201 8.51 9.41 7.00
CA PRO A 201 7.63 9.07 5.90
C PRO A 201 7.48 10.22 4.90
N ASP A 202 7.39 9.87 3.63
CA ASP A 202 7.16 10.76 2.50
C ASP A 202 6.35 10.03 1.44
N LYS A 203 5.30 10.66 0.93
CA LYS A 203 4.44 10.09 -0.09
C LYS A 203 4.23 11.10 -1.20
N CYS A 204 4.32 10.68 -2.45
CA CYS A 204 3.77 11.46 -3.56
C CYS A 204 3.17 10.55 -4.62
N GLY A 205 1.85 10.61 -4.80
CA GLY A 205 1.12 9.70 -5.67
C GLY A 205 1.18 8.26 -5.15
N GLU A 206 1.70 7.34 -5.96
CA GLU A 206 1.87 5.93 -5.60
C GLU A 206 3.26 5.61 -5.00
N ASP A 207 4.14 6.60 -4.88
CA ASP A 207 5.48 6.40 -4.33
C ASP A 207 5.45 6.60 -2.81
N TYR A 208 5.41 5.49 -2.07
CA TYR A 208 5.48 5.45 -0.61
C TYR A 208 6.93 5.25 -0.17
N LYS A 209 7.53 6.24 0.50
CA LYS A 209 8.91 6.20 0.94
C LYS A 209 9.03 6.44 2.44
N LEU A 210 10.00 5.76 3.03
CA LEU A 210 10.50 6.07 4.36
C LEU A 210 11.95 6.52 4.20
N HIS A 211 12.16 7.83 4.23
CA HIS A 211 13.49 8.40 4.05
C HIS A 211 14.36 8.06 5.25
N PHE A 212 15.55 7.55 4.98
CA PHE A 212 16.68 7.64 5.88
C PHE A 212 17.88 8.10 5.05
N ILE A 213 18.22 9.37 5.20
CA ILE A 213 19.27 10.03 4.44
C ILE A 213 20.24 10.61 5.44
N PHE A 214 21.53 10.38 5.25
CA PHE A 214 22.55 11.09 6.01
C PHE A 214 23.55 11.77 5.07
N ARG A 215 24.09 12.89 5.52
CA ARG A 215 25.07 13.66 4.75
C ARG A 215 26.47 13.23 5.13
N HIS A 216 27.14 12.55 4.21
CA HIS A 216 28.50 12.11 4.39
C HIS A 216 29.47 13.16 3.85
N LYS A 217 30.47 13.53 4.64
CA LYS A 217 31.52 14.45 4.22
C LYS A 217 32.64 13.66 3.57
N ASN A 218 32.88 13.87 2.28
CA ASN A 218 33.99 13.25 1.59
C ASN A 218 35.33 13.67 2.25
N PRO A 219 36.15 12.72 2.72
CA PRO A 219 37.38 13.01 3.45
C PRO A 219 38.47 13.65 2.57
N LYS A 220 38.43 13.45 1.25
CA LYS A 220 39.39 14.05 0.30
C LYS A 220 38.97 15.44 -0.16
N THR A 221 37.74 15.58 -0.63
CA THR A 221 37.26 16.83 -1.26
C THR A 221 36.61 17.77 -0.25
N GLY A 222 36.17 17.28 0.91
CA GLY A 222 35.44 18.04 1.91
C GLY A 222 33.99 18.37 1.53
N ILE A 223 33.53 17.89 0.37
CA ILE A 223 32.17 18.10 -0.14
C ILE A 223 31.22 17.15 0.61
N TYR A 224 30.02 17.63 0.94
CA TYR A 224 28.97 16.81 1.52
C TYR A 224 28.13 16.18 0.41
N GLU A 225 27.91 14.87 0.51
CA GLU A 225 27.06 14.10 -0.38
C GLU A 225 25.95 13.43 0.43
N GLU A 226 24.73 13.43 -0.11
CA GLU A 226 23.58 12.77 0.49
C GLU A 226 23.60 11.28 0.15
N LYS A 227 23.48 10.44 1.19
CA LYS A 227 23.50 8.99 1.08
C LYS A 227 22.14 8.48 1.52
N HIS A 228 21.41 7.82 0.63
CA HIS A 228 20.06 7.34 0.87
C HIS A 228 20.08 5.87 1.23
N ALA A 229 19.36 5.48 2.28
CA ALA A 229 19.14 4.08 2.57
C ALA A 229 18.32 3.42 1.45
N LYS A 230 18.62 2.14 1.19
CA LYS A 230 17.79 1.32 0.30
C LYS A 230 16.36 1.25 0.83
N ARG A 231 15.40 1.17 -0.09
CA ARG A 231 13.98 1.04 0.25
C ARG A 231 13.77 -0.27 1.02
N PRO A 232 12.89 -0.28 2.04
CA PRO A 232 12.49 -1.52 2.69
C PRO A 232 11.70 -2.41 1.73
N ASP A 233 11.77 -3.73 1.91
CA ASP A 233 10.97 -4.71 1.15
C ASP A 233 9.51 -4.80 1.63
N THR A 234 9.19 -4.16 2.75
CA THR A 234 7.85 -4.18 3.37
C THR A 234 6.92 -3.19 2.68
N ASP A 235 5.66 -3.56 2.47
CA ASP A 235 4.64 -2.63 1.98
C ASP A 235 4.34 -1.55 3.01
N LEU A 236 4.60 -0.30 2.66
CA LEU A 236 4.39 0.86 3.52
C LEU A 236 3.02 1.49 3.33
N LYS A 237 2.22 1.07 2.34
CA LYS A 237 0.99 1.74 1.92
C LYS A 237 -0.01 1.93 3.07
N THR A 238 -0.15 0.91 3.92
CA THR A 238 -1.12 0.92 5.04
C THR A 238 -0.91 2.10 5.97
N TYR A 239 0.35 2.44 6.27
CA TYR A 239 0.72 3.50 7.22
C TYR A 239 0.37 4.92 6.75
N PHE A 240 0.03 5.09 5.47
CA PHE A 240 -0.34 6.38 4.90
C PHE A 240 -1.85 6.49 4.62
N THR A 241 -2.57 5.36 4.61
CA THR A 241 -3.97 5.30 4.16
C THR A 241 -4.96 5.00 5.28
N ASP A 242 -4.53 4.37 6.37
CA ASP A 242 -5.41 3.93 7.45
C ASP A 242 -5.89 5.05 8.39
N LYS A 243 -5.35 6.27 8.24
CA LYS A 243 -5.63 7.48 9.05
C LYS A 243 -5.32 7.29 10.54
N LYS A 244 -4.49 6.31 10.89
CA LYS A 244 -4.09 6.02 12.27
C LYS A 244 -2.73 6.65 12.58
N THR A 245 -2.43 6.70 13.88
CA THR A 245 -1.17 7.25 14.38
C THR A 245 -0.10 6.18 14.37
N HIS A 246 0.95 6.40 13.59
CA HIS A 246 2.09 5.50 13.50
C HIS A 246 3.32 6.09 14.17
N LEU A 247 4.08 5.22 14.83
CA LEU A 247 5.32 5.56 15.51
C LEU A 247 6.50 5.23 14.60
N TYR A 248 7.34 6.22 14.30
CA TYR A 248 8.55 6.06 13.49
C TYR A 248 9.78 6.16 14.38
N THR A 249 10.62 5.13 14.38
CA THR A 249 11.84 5.05 15.19
C THR A 249 13.03 4.73 14.31
N LEU A 250 14.07 5.57 14.36
CA LEU A 250 15.38 5.32 13.78
C LEU A 250 16.36 5.00 14.89
N VAL A 251 17.01 3.84 14.80
CA VAL A 251 18.13 3.44 15.66
C VAL A 251 19.38 3.36 14.81
N LEU A 252 20.40 4.15 15.17
CA LEU A 252 21.68 4.14 14.51
C LEU A 252 22.79 3.83 15.51
N ASN A 253 23.49 2.73 15.29
CA ASN A 253 24.50 2.21 16.19
C ASN A 253 25.92 2.65 15.77
N PRO A 254 26.86 2.73 16.74
CA PRO A 254 28.25 3.08 16.46
C PRO A 254 29.02 2.08 15.58
N ASP A 255 28.49 0.86 15.40
CA ASP A 255 29.03 -0.18 14.53
C ASP A 255 28.63 0.01 13.04
N ASN A 256 28.04 1.15 12.71
CA ASN A 256 27.46 1.50 11.41
C ASN A 256 26.21 0.68 11.04
N SER A 257 25.63 -0.11 11.95
CA SER A 257 24.32 -0.72 11.73
C SER A 257 23.21 0.30 11.99
N PHE A 258 22.12 0.20 11.23
CA PHE A 258 20.92 0.96 11.45
C PHE A 258 19.70 0.05 11.40
N GLU A 259 18.68 0.42 12.17
CA GLU A 259 17.37 -0.21 12.18
C GLU A 259 16.32 0.89 12.12
N ILE A 260 15.31 0.68 11.29
CA ILE A 260 14.14 1.52 11.19
C ILE A 260 12.96 0.69 11.64
N LEU A 261 12.28 1.18 12.66
CA LEU A 261 11.09 0.57 13.19
C LEU A 261 9.88 1.46 12.92
N VAL A 262 8.78 0.83 12.53
CA VAL A 262 7.46 1.46 12.48
C VAL A 262 6.57 0.67 13.42
N ASP A 263 5.89 1.34 14.34
CA ASP A 263 5.01 0.73 15.34
C ASP A 263 5.69 -0.36 16.20
N GLN A 264 6.97 -0.13 16.54
CA GLN A 264 7.88 -1.06 17.22
C GLN A 264 8.24 -2.33 16.41
N MET A 265 7.85 -2.43 15.14
CA MET A 265 8.24 -3.50 14.22
C MET A 265 9.38 -3.05 13.31
N VAL A 266 10.42 -3.86 13.16
CA VAL A 266 11.55 -3.55 12.26
C VAL A 266 11.10 -3.68 10.80
N VAL A 267 11.03 -2.56 10.08
CA VAL A 267 10.67 -2.51 8.65
C VAL A 267 11.89 -2.49 7.74
N ASN A 268 13.01 -1.96 8.24
CA ASN A 268 14.27 -1.88 7.52
C ASN A 268 15.44 -2.07 8.48
N SER A 269 16.48 -2.75 8.04
CA SER A 269 17.73 -2.90 8.78
C SER A 269 18.88 -3.04 7.80
N GLY A 270 20.03 -2.46 8.12
CA GLY A 270 21.19 -2.55 7.23
C GLY A 270 22.45 -1.96 7.84
N ASN A 271 23.44 -1.76 6.99
CA ASN A 271 24.69 -1.11 7.37
C ASN A 271 24.96 0.13 6.49
N LEU A 272 25.43 1.23 7.09
CA LEU A 272 25.75 2.48 6.39
C LEU A 272 26.73 2.28 5.22
N LEU A 273 27.60 1.26 5.27
CA LEU A 273 28.60 1.01 4.23
C LEU A 273 28.04 0.32 2.98
N ASN A 274 27.09 -0.60 3.16
CA ASN A 274 26.65 -1.53 2.11
C ASN A 274 25.23 -1.23 1.60
N ASP A 275 24.40 -0.62 2.44
CA ASP A 275 22.96 -0.45 2.20
C ASP A 275 22.56 0.98 1.89
N MET A 276 23.53 1.76 1.42
CA MET A 276 23.38 3.15 1.02
C MET A 276 23.59 3.33 -0.48
N THR A 277 22.75 4.17 -1.08
CA THR A 277 22.81 4.59 -2.48
C THR A 277 22.89 6.12 -2.54
N PRO A 278 23.93 6.72 -3.13
CA PRO A 278 25.18 6.09 -3.57
C PRO A 278 25.96 5.44 -2.42
N PRO A 279 26.89 4.51 -2.67
CA PRO A 279 27.70 3.92 -1.62
C PRO A 279 28.56 4.99 -0.94
N VAL A 280 28.83 4.82 0.37
CA VAL A 280 29.71 5.72 1.13
C VAL A 280 31.11 5.73 0.53
N ASN A 281 31.66 4.53 0.33
CA ASN A 281 32.95 4.35 -0.31
C ASN A 281 32.73 4.24 -1.83
N PRO A 282 33.25 5.18 -2.63
CA PRO A 282 33.16 5.09 -4.08
C PRO A 282 33.88 3.82 -4.58
N PRO A 283 33.50 3.28 -5.76
CA PRO A 283 34.15 2.10 -6.30
C PRO A 283 35.63 2.36 -6.57
N ARG A 284 36.47 1.33 -6.35
CA ARG A 284 37.92 1.39 -6.60
C ARG A 284 38.27 1.62 -8.07
N GLU A 285 37.40 1.16 -8.96
CA GLU A 285 37.55 1.27 -10.40
C GLU A 285 36.29 1.89 -10.99
N ILE A 286 36.47 2.80 -11.95
CA ILE A 286 35.40 3.40 -12.74
C ILE A 286 35.60 3.05 -14.21
N GLU A 287 34.51 3.07 -14.98
CA GLU A 287 34.59 2.96 -16.44
C GLU A 287 35.29 4.21 -16.99
N ASP A 288 36.24 4.02 -17.91
CA ASP A 288 36.99 5.11 -18.51
C ASP A 288 36.07 5.95 -19.40
N PRO A 289 35.79 7.21 -19.04
CA PRO A 289 34.90 8.06 -19.81
C PRO A 289 35.46 8.44 -21.19
N ASN A 290 36.76 8.20 -21.43
CA ASN A 290 37.40 8.47 -22.72
C ASN A 290 37.49 7.22 -23.61
N ASP A 291 37.12 6.05 -23.10
CA ASP A 291 37.08 4.84 -23.90
C ASP A 291 35.80 4.82 -24.73
N GLN A 292 35.94 4.52 -26.02
CA GLN A 292 34.82 4.50 -26.95
C GLN A 292 34.73 3.14 -27.61
N LYS A 293 33.50 2.72 -27.90
CA LYS A 293 33.23 1.49 -28.62
C LYS A 293 33.92 1.53 -29.99
N PRO A 294 34.80 0.56 -30.30
CA PRO A 294 35.39 0.43 -31.61
C PRO A 294 34.31 0.17 -32.69
N GLU A 295 34.47 0.74 -33.88
CA GLU A 295 33.51 0.55 -34.99
C GLU A 295 33.43 -0.90 -35.48
N ASP A 296 34.50 -1.67 -35.30
CA ASP A 296 34.61 -3.08 -35.66
C ASP A 296 34.02 -4.04 -34.61
N TRP A 297 33.51 -3.51 -33.49
CA TRP A 297 32.92 -4.31 -32.42
C TRP A 297 31.46 -4.68 -32.73
N ASP A 298 31.22 -5.93 -33.09
CA ASP A 298 29.88 -6.45 -33.37
C ASP A 298 29.20 -7.00 -32.11
N GLU A 299 28.15 -6.30 -31.68
CA GLU A 299 27.31 -6.68 -30.53
C GLU A 299 26.07 -7.46 -30.94
N ARG A 300 25.86 -7.70 -32.23
CA ARG A 300 24.67 -8.42 -32.69
C ARG A 300 24.89 -9.91 -32.44
N PRO A 301 24.10 -10.54 -31.55
CA PRO A 301 24.27 -11.97 -31.28
C PRO A 301 23.86 -12.82 -32.49
N LYS A 302 22.90 -12.33 -33.28
CA LYS A 302 22.41 -13.00 -34.48
C LYS A 302 22.43 -12.05 -35.68
N ILE A 303 22.80 -12.58 -36.83
CA ILE A 303 22.76 -11.90 -38.12
C ILE A 303 21.90 -12.70 -39.10
N PRO A 304 21.27 -12.04 -40.08
CA PRO A 304 20.62 -12.77 -41.18
C PRO A 304 21.67 -13.63 -41.89
N ASP A 305 21.29 -14.87 -42.20
CA ASP A 305 22.14 -15.80 -42.93
C ASP A 305 22.54 -15.20 -44.29
N PRO A 306 23.83 -14.92 -44.53
CA PRO A 306 24.29 -14.33 -45.79
C PRO A 306 24.16 -15.30 -46.97
N ASP A 307 24.09 -16.61 -46.71
CA ASP A 307 23.97 -17.65 -47.73
C ASP A 307 22.51 -17.98 -48.06
N ALA A 308 21.56 -17.51 -47.24
CA ALA A 308 20.15 -17.67 -47.53
C ALA A 308 19.73 -16.71 -48.65
N VAL A 309 19.19 -17.28 -49.73
CA VAL A 309 18.62 -16.54 -50.85
C VAL A 309 17.12 -16.73 -50.84
N LYS A 310 16.39 -15.66 -51.18
CA LYS A 310 14.94 -15.69 -51.38
C LYS A 310 14.58 -16.80 -52.38
N PRO A 311 13.72 -17.75 -52.02
CA PRO A 311 13.23 -18.77 -52.95
C PRO A 311 12.44 -18.17 -54.12
N ASP A 312 12.56 -18.77 -55.30
CA ASP A 312 11.86 -18.32 -56.52
C ASP A 312 10.32 -18.46 -56.41
N ASP A 313 9.82 -19.32 -55.52
CA ASP A 313 8.39 -19.54 -55.24
C ASP A 313 7.82 -18.55 -54.20
N TRP A 314 8.60 -17.57 -53.76
CA TRP A 314 8.19 -16.55 -52.79
C TRP A 314 7.81 -15.24 -53.49
N ASP A 315 6.53 -15.12 -53.85
CA ASP A 315 6.00 -13.89 -54.41
C ASP A 315 5.66 -12.87 -53.31
N GLU A 316 6.43 -11.77 -53.25
CA GLU A 316 6.22 -10.67 -52.28
C GLU A 316 5.23 -9.63 -52.78
N THR A 317 4.82 -9.73 -54.05
CA THR A 317 3.87 -8.81 -54.68
C THR A 317 2.43 -9.29 -54.56
N ALA A 318 2.24 -10.55 -54.16
CA ALA A 318 0.94 -11.11 -53.86
C ALA A 318 0.27 -10.29 -52.73
N PRO A 319 -0.97 -9.81 -52.89
CA PRO A 319 -1.69 -9.15 -51.82
C PRO A 319 -2.11 -10.18 -50.76
N ALA A 320 -2.18 -9.74 -49.50
CA ALA A 320 -2.63 -10.58 -48.38
C ALA A 320 -4.08 -11.03 -48.54
N LYS A 321 -4.91 -10.19 -49.14
CA LYS A 321 -6.32 -10.45 -49.39
C LYS A 321 -6.63 -10.35 -50.88
N ILE A 322 -7.44 -11.27 -51.37
CA ILE A 322 -7.98 -11.29 -52.75
C ILE A 322 -9.51 -11.25 -52.68
N PRO A 323 -10.20 -10.66 -53.68
CA PRO A 323 -11.64 -10.74 -53.76
C PRO A 323 -12.12 -12.19 -53.80
N ASP A 324 -13.19 -12.49 -53.07
CA ASP A 324 -13.86 -13.78 -53.14
C ASP A 324 -14.68 -13.87 -54.44
N GLU A 325 -14.23 -14.72 -55.37
CA GLU A 325 -14.90 -14.96 -56.64
C GLU A 325 -16.17 -15.83 -56.47
N ASP A 326 -16.24 -16.62 -55.39
CA ASP A 326 -17.40 -17.45 -55.07
C ASP A 326 -18.50 -16.65 -54.35
N ALA A 327 -18.16 -15.48 -53.79
CA ALA A 327 -19.14 -14.58 -53.20
C ALA A 327 -20.02 -13.95 -54.28
N THR A 328 -21.32 -14.22 -54.20
CA THR A 328 -22.34 -13.56 -55.02
C THR A 328 -23.02 -12.46 -54.24
N LYS A 329 -23.27 -11.33 -54.91
CA LYS A 329 -24.02 -10.23 -54.34
C LYS A 329 -25.42 -10.67 -53.88
N PRO A 330 -25.84 -10.37 -52.64
CA PRO A 330 -27.18 -10.70 -52.14
C PRO A 330 -28.30 -10.10 -53.00
N GLU A 331 -29.38 -10.86 -53.19
CA GLU A 331 -30.59 -10.35 -53.86
C GLU A 331 -31.26 -9.29 -52.97
N GLY A 332 -31.50 -8.09 -53.52
CA GLY A 332 -32.12 -6.97 -52.79
C GLY A 332 -31.16 -5.88 -52.28
N TRP A 333 -29.86 -5.97 -52.60
CA TRP A 333 -28.88 -4.92 -52.29
C TRP A 333 -29.20 -3.60 -53.04
N LEU A 334 -29.17 -2.48 -52.31
CA LEU A 334 -29.53 -1.16 -52.83
C LEU A 334 -28.27 -0.40 -53.30
N ASP A 335 -27.89 -0.54 -54.59
CA ASP A 335 -26.69 0.12 -55.13
C ASP A 335 -26.77 1.65 -55.20
N ASP A 336 -27.97 2.16 -55.43
CA ASP A 336 -28.21 3.58 -55.72
C ASP A 336 -28.39 4.42 -54.43
N GLU A 337 -28.55 3.77 -53.28
CA GLU A 337 -28.70 4.44 -51.99
C GLU A 337 -27.37 4.35 -51.23
N PRO A 338 -26.82 5.48 -50.74
CA PRO A 338 -25.59 5.45 -49.98
C PRO A 338 -25.80 4.74 -48.63
N GLU A 339 -24.74 4.10 -48.12
CA GLU A 339 -24.75 3.42 -46.83
C GLU A 339 -24.96 4.40 -45.67
N TYR A 340 -24.43 5.61 -45.82
CA TYR A 340 -24.60 6.71 -44.88
C TYR A 340 -25.24 7.92 -45.56
N VAL A 341 -26.08 8.63 -44.82
CA VAL A 341 -26.69 9.91 -45.21
C VAL A 341 -26.37 10.95 -44.15
N SER A 342 -26.27 12.21 -44.55
CA SER A 342 -26.17 13.32 -43.58
C SER A 342 -27.38 13.33 -42.66
N ASP A 343 -27.13 13.49 -41.37
CA ASP A 343 -28.17 13.62 -40.36
C ASP A 343 -29.04 14.86 -40.67
N PRO A 344 -30.35 14.69 -40.91
CA PRO A 344 -31.24 15.81 -41.19
C PRO A 344 -31.54 16.69 -39.97
N ASP A 345 -31.29 16.20 -38.75
CA ASP A 345 -31.57 16.88 -37.50
C ASP A 345 -30.31 17.54 -36.90
N ALA A 346 -29.14 17.30 -37.49
CA ALA A 346 -27.90 17.98 -37.10
C ALA A 346 -27.88 19.43 -37.58
N GLU A 347 -27.76 20.37 -36.65
CA GLU A 347 -27.56 21.79 -36.92
C GLU A 347 -26.10 22.18 -36.71
N LYS A 348 -25.62 23.13 -37.51
CA LYS A 348 -24.27 23.68 -37.36
C LYS A 348 -24.15 24.40 -36.00
N PRO A 349 -23.14 24.08 -35.17
CA PRO A 349 -22.90 24.79 -33.92
C PRO A 349 -22.67 26.29 -34.14
N GLU A 350 -23.20 27.13 -33.24
CA GLU A 350 -23.07 28.60 -33.34
C GLU A 350 -21.62 29.09 -33.22
N ASP A 351 -20.75 28.32 -32.54
CA ASP A 351 -19.33 28.63 -32.34
C ASP A 351 -18.42 28.06 -33.45
N TRP A 352 -18.98 27.48 -34.52
CA TRP A 352 -18.19 26.92 -35.62
C TRP A 352 -17.72 28.01 -36.59
N ASP A 353 -16.40 28.24 -36.65
CA ASP A 353 -15.78 29.22 -37.54
C ASP A 353 -15.23 28.54 -38.80
N GLU A 354 -15.82 28.83 -39.97
CA GLU A 354 -15.40 28.20 -41.23
C GLU A 354 -13.96 28.55 -41.69
N ASP A 355 -13.39 29.67 -41.22
CA ASP A 355 -12.02 30.09 -41.56
C ASP A 355 -10.98 29.36 -40.70
N MET A 356 -11.34 28.99 -39.47
CA MET A 356 -10.47 28.25 -38.54
C MET A 356 -10.71 26.73 -38.57
N ASP A 357 -11.97 26.29 -38.62
CA ASP A 357 -12.40 24.90 -38.47
C ASP A 357 -12.78 24.23 -39.81
N GLY A 358 -12.95 25.01 -40.89
CA GLY A 358 -13.31 24.54 -42.23
C GLY A 358 -14.82 24.49 -42.51
N GLU A 359 -15.20 24.04 -43.71
CA GLU A 359 -16.62 23.89 -44.07
C GLU A 359 -17.29 22.84 -43.17
N TRP A 360 -18.38 23.22 -42.49
CA TRP A 360 -19.11 22.30 -41.62
C TRP A 360 -19.86 21.26 -42.46
N GLU A 361 -19.62 19.98 -42.18
CA GLU A 361 -20.35 18.85 -42.77
C GLU A 361 -21.15 18.15 -41.67
N ALA A 362 -22.44 17.91 -41.93
CA ALA A 362 -23.30 17.21 -40.98
C ALA A 362 -22.81 15.76 -40.72
N PRO A 363 -22.88 15.27 -39.47
CA PRO A 363 -22.58 13.88 -39.14
C PRO A 363 -23.29 12.89 -40.07
N GLN A 364 -22.60 11.82 -40.45
CA GLN A 364 -23.13 10.79 -41.33
C GLN A 364 -23.81 9.71 -40.49
N ILE A 365 -25.12 9.53 -40.64
CA ILE A 365 -25.90 8.47 -40.00
C ILE A 365 -26.15 7.31 -40.96
N ALA A 366 -26.31 6.10 -40.43
CA ALA A 366 -26.67 4.95 -41.25
C ALA A 366 -28.03 5.22 -41.93
N ASN A 367 -28.10 5.01 -43.24
CA ASN A 367 -29.32 5.30 -43.99
C ASN A 367 -30.46 4.36 -43.53
N PRO A 368 -31.58 4.87 -43.01
CA PRO A 368 -32.66 4.03 -42.47
C PRO A 368 -33.26 3.06 -43.50
N LYS A 369 -33.15 3.38 -44.80
CA LYS A 369 -33.59 2.46 -45.87
C LYS A 369 -32.73 1.19 -45.92
N CYS A 370 -31.48 1.27 -45.49
CA CYS A 370 -30.50 0.20 -45.53
C CYS A 370 -30.69 -0.83 -44.42
N GLU A 371 -31.33 -0.45 -43.30
CA GLU A 371 -31.72 -1.38 -42.24
C GLU A 371 -32.72 -2.44 -42.72
N SER A 372 -33.58 -2.07 -43.67
CA SER A 372 -34.60 -2.95 -44.25
C SER A 372 -34.09 -3.80 -45.42
N ALA A 373 -32.86 -3.57 -45.88
CA ALA A 373 -32.24 -4.23 -47.02
C ALA A 373 -31.00 -5.05 -46.60
N PRO A 374 -30.52 -6.01 -47.42
CA PRO A 374 -29.29 -6.76 -47.13
C PRO A 374 -28.01 -5.91 -47.12
N GLY A 375 -28.07 -4.69 -47.65
CA GLY A 375 -26.97 -3.73 -47.69
C GLY A 375 -27.21 -2.62 -48.73
N CYS A 376 -26.41 -1.56 -48.63
CA CYS A 376 -26.51 -0.35 -49.43
C CYS A 376 -25.16 0.09 -49.99
N GLY A 377 -25.19 0.96 -50.99
CA GLY A 377 -24.01 1.52 -51.64
C GLY A 377 -23.39 0.56 -52.67
N VAL A 378 -22.21 0.92 -53.17
CA VAL A 378 -21.52 0.10 -54.17
C VAL A 378 -21.05 -1.20 -53.52
N TRP A 379 -21.66 -2.32 -53.91
CA TRP A 379 -21.29 -3.63 -53.37
C TRP A 379 -19.82 -3.95 -53.63
N GLN A 380 -19.03 -4.08 -52.56
CA GLN A 380 -17.67 -4.57 -52.61
C GLN A 380 -17.66 -6.06 -52.31
N ARG A 381 -16.96 -6.83 -53.17
CA ARG A 381 -16.77 -8.26 -52.92
C ARG A 381 -16.03 -8.45 -51.59
N PRO A 382 -16.49 -9.36 -50.72
CA PRO A 382 -15.74 -9.69 -49.54
C PRO A 382 -14.37 -10.21 -49.96
N THR A 383 -13.35 -9.89 -49.17
CA THR A 383 -11.98 -10.31 -49.46
C THR A 383 -11.63 -11.51 -48.60
N ILE A 384 -11.04 -12.53 -49.20
CA ILE A 384 -10.55 -13.74 -48.55
C ILE A 384 -9.02 -13.72 -48.49
N ASP A 385 -8.47 -14.43 -47.52
CA ASP A 385 -7.02 -14.55 -47.38
C ASP A 385 -6.45 -15.29 -48.59
N ASN A 386 -5.44 -14.69 -49.22
CA ASN A 386 -4.80 -15.26 -50.39
C ASN A 386 -3.89 -16.43 -49.96
N PRO A 387 -4.16 -17.68 -50.39
CA PRO A 387 -3.36 -18.84 -49.99
C PRO A 387 -1.89 -18.76 -50.45
N ASN A 388 -1.61 -17.92 -51.45
CA ASN A 388 -0.26 -17.72 -51.98
C ASN A 388 0.48 -16.55 -51.31
N TYR A 389 -0.15 -15.83 -50.38
CA TYR A 389 0.51 -14.74 -49.67
C TYR A 389 1.52 -15.28 -48.66
N LYS A 390 2.80 -15.00 -48.92
CA LYS A 390 3.90 -15.36 -48.01
C LYS A 390 4.50 -14.15 -47.29
N GLY A 391 4.12 -12.93 -47.65
CA GLY A 391 4.67 -11.69 -47.10
C GLY A 391 6.08 -11.37 -47.63
N LYS A 392 6.80 -10.45 -46.97
CA LYS A 392 8.19 -10.14 -47.34
C LYS A 392 9.13 -11.22 -46.81
N TRP A 393 9.98 -11.76 -47.67
CA TRP A 393 10.94 -12.79 -47.29
C TRP A 393 11.98 -12.21 -46.34
N LYS A 394 12.28 -12.93 -45.27
CA LYS A 394 13.33 -12.61 -44.31
C LYS A 394 14.26 -13.81 -44.20
N ALA A 395 15.56 -13.58 -44.37
CA ALA A 395 16.56 -14.62 -44.18
C ALA A 395 16.51 -15.17 -42.74
N PRO A 396 16.73 -16.48 -42.52
CA PRO A 396 16.85 -17.05 -41.20
C PRO A 396 18.01 -16.39 -40.44
N MET A 397 17.87 -16.23 -39.12
CA MET A 397 18.89 -15.60 -38.28
C MET A 397 19.86 -16.68 -37.77
N ILE A 398 21.14 -16.53 -38.08
CA ILE A 398 22.24 -17.39 -37.60
C ILE A 398 23.04 -16.68 -36.52
N ASP A 399 23.69 -17.45 -35.66
CA ASP A 399 24.60 -16.89 -34.65
C ASP A 399 25.78 -16.21 -35.35
N ASN A 400 26.06 -14.98 -34.95
CA ASN A 400 27.08 -14.16 -35.58
C ASN A 400 28.47 -14.64 -35.19
N PRO A 401 29.31 -15.13 -36.12
CA PRO A 401 30.66 -15.60 -35.80
C PRO A 401 31.56 -14.48 -35.25
N ASN A 402 31.25 -13.22 -35.54
CA ASN A 402 32.00 -12.05 -35.10
C ASN A 402 31.44 -11.40 -33.82
N TYR A 403 30.48 -12.03 -33.15
CA TYR A 403 29.92 -11.50 -31.91
C TYR A 403 30.98 -11.44 -30.81
N GLN A 404 31.33 -10.23 -30.38
CA GLN A 404 32.36 -9.98 -29.36
C GLN A 404 31.76 -9.76 -27.96
N GLY A 405 30.44 -9.85 -27.82
CA GLY A 405 29.73 -9.49 -26.59
C GLY A 405 29.25 -8.05 -26.60
N ILE A 406 28.47 -7.67 -25.59
CA ILE A 406 28.11 -6.26 -25.38
C ILE A 406 29.36 -5.52 -24.93
N TRP A 407 29.77 -4.50 -25.68
CA TRP A 407 30.95 -3.70 -25.38
C TRP A 407 30.76 -2.97 -24.05
N LYS A 408 31.83 -2.93 -23.25
CA LYS A 408 31.90 -2.13 -22.04
C LYS A 408 33.22 -1.37 -22.02
N PRO A 409 33.24 -0.10 -21.56
CA PRO A 409 34.48 0.65 -21.41
C PRO A 409 35.49 -0.08 -20.51
N ARG A 410 36.78 0.14 -20.75
CA ARG A 410 37.83 -0.35 -19.85
C ARG A 410 37.65 0.24 -18.45
N LYS A 411 37.97 -0.54 -17.43
CA LYS A 411 37.99 -0.08 -16.04
C LYS A 411 39.33 0.58 -15.72
N ILE A 412 39.29 1.80 -15.20
CA ILE A 412 40.47 2.55 -14.72
C ILE A 412 40.37 2.77 -13.20
N PRO A 413 41.51 2.87 -12.49
CA PRO A 413 41.51 3.22 -11.08
C PRO A 413 40.82 4.56 -10.84
N ASN A 414 39.93 4.62 -9.86
CA ASN A 414 39.19 5.83 -9.55
C ASN A 414 40.07 6.84 -8.79
N PRO A 415 40.35 8.03 -9.35
CA PRO A 415 41.17 9.06 -8.67
C PRO A 415 40.52 9.55 -7.36
N ASP A 416 39.19 9.55 -7.31
CA ASP A 416 38.39 10.01 -6.16
C ASP A 416 38.17 8.91 -5.12
N PHE A 417 38.76 7.72 -5.30
CA PHE A 417 38.62 6.60 -4.37
C PHE A 417 39.11 6.96 -2.96
N PHE A 418 38.23 6.87 -1.97
CA PHE A 418 38.58 6.92 -0.55
C PHE A 418 37.93 5.76 0.19
N GLU A 419 38.47 5.45 1.36
CA GLU A 419 37.97 4.39 2.23
C GLU A 419 37.71 5.00 3.60
N ASP A 420 36.42 5.12 3.95
CA ASP A 420 35.95 5.40 5.29
C ASP A 420 35.32 4.12 5.88
N LEU A 421 35.77 3.77 7.09
CA LEU A 421 35.33 2.59 7.83
C LEU A 421 34.36 2.94 8.97
N GLU A 422 34.26 4.22 9.33
CA GLU A 422 33.44 4.69 10.46
C GLU A 422 32.50 5.83 10.03
N PRO A 423 31.61 5.62 9.03
CA PRO A 423 30.65 6.64 8.59
C PRO A 423 29.69 7.11 9.68
N PHE A 424 29.54 6.34 10.77
CA PHE A 424 28.81 6.76 11.96
C PHE A 424 29.31 8.10 12.53
N LYS A 425 30.62 8.39 12.45
CA LYS A 425 31.24 9.64 12.96
C LYS A 425 30.96 10.83 12.06
N MET A 426 29.67 11.10 11.84
CA MET A 426 29.17 12.20 11.05
C MET A 426 29.19 13.53 11.83
N THR A 427 28.79 14.61 11.16
CA THR A 427 28.73 15.94 11.79
C THR A 427 27.74 15.94 12.96
N PRO A 428 28.08 16.53 14.11
CA PRO A 428 27.12 16.66 15.21
C PRO A 428 25.95 17.57 14.82
N PHE A 429 24.79 17.39 15.46
CA PHE A 429 23.60 18.21 15.24
C PHE A 429 23.15 18.89 16.54
N SER A 430 22.43 20.02 16.41
CA SER A 430 22.03 20.86 17.55
C SER A 430 20.58 21.33 17.53
N ALA A 431 19.85 21.07 16.45
CA ALA A 431 18.43 21.35 16.37
C ALA A 431 17.71 20.26 15.57
N VAL A 432 16.40 20.17 15.77
CA VAL A 432 15.47 19.34 15.01
C VAL A 432 14.56 20.28 14.23
N GLY A 433 14.24 19.96 12.98
CA GLY A 433 13.40 20.79 12.14
C GLY A 433 12.52 19.96 11.23
N LEU A 434 11.35 20.50 10.92
CA LEU A 434 10.40 19.97 9.95
C LEU A 434 10.36 20.99 8.82
N GLU A 435 10.87 20.60 7.64
CA GLU A 435 10.77 21.39 6.41
C GLU A 435 10.04 20.53 5.39
N LEU A 436 8.77 20.85 5.19
CA LEU A 436 7.81 19.97 4.53
C LEU A 436 7.05 20.75 3.46
N TRP A 437 6.82 20.08 2.33
CA TRP A 437 5.81 20.46 1.36
C TRP A 437 4.68 19.44 1.45
N SER A 438 3.43 19.91 1.49
CA SER A 438 2.27 19.03 1.52
C SER A 438 1.09 19.61 0.74
N MET A 439 0.48 18.77 -0.09
CA MET A 439 -0.79 19.03 -0.78
C MET A 439 -2.00 18.75 0.09
N THR A 440 -1.82 18.14 1.27
CA THR A 440 -2.88 17.83 2.24
C THR A 440 -2.60 18.52 3.57
N SER A 441 -3.67 18.98 4.22
CA SER A 441 -3.63 19.52 5.59
C SER A 441 -3.80 18.42 6.63
N ASP A 442 -3.74 18.81 7.90
CA ASP A 442 -4.07 18.01 9.09
C ASP A 442 -3.08 16.86 9.37
N ILE A 443 -1.82 17.04 9.00
CA ILE A 443 -0.76 16.10 9.41
C ILE A 443 -0.41 16.39 10.86
N PHE A 444 -0.65 15.41 11.73
CA PHE A 444 -0.44 15.50 13.16
C PHE A 444 0.90 14.86 13.53
N PHE A 445 1.73 15.59 14.27
CA PHE A 445 3.02 15.16 14.78
C PHE A 445 3.04 15.21 16.30
N ASP A 446 3.59 14.18 16.94
CA ASP A 446 3.68 14.17 18.39
C ASP A 446 4.83 13.28 18.92
N ASN A 447 5.09 13.36 20.23
CA ASN A 447 5.99 12.51 21.00
C ASN A 447 7.40 12.43 20.43
N PHE A 448 7.96 13.58 20.04
CA PHE A 448 9.34 13.70 19.61
C PHE A 448 10.28 13.34 20.76
N ILE A 449 11.16 12.37 20.55
CA ILE A 449 12.23 12.02 21.48
C ILE A 449 13.53 11.76 20.73
N ILE A 450 14.62 12.31 21.26
CA ILE A 450 15.98 12.01 20.82
C ILE A 450 16.79 11.57 22.03
N CYS A 451 17.26 10.32 22.00
CA CYS A 451 18.01 9.72 23.09
C CYS A 451 19.13 8.81 22.58
N ALA A 452 19.87 8.22 23.51
CA ALA A 452 20.97 7.30 23.22
C ALA A 452 20.76 5.89 23.82
N ASP A 453 19.61 5.64 24.45
CA ASP A 453 19.30 4.37 25.09
C ASP A 453 17.95 3.87 24.56
N ARG A 454 17.95 2.64 24.07
CA ARG A 454 16.77 2.02 23.48
C ARG A 454 15.65 1.82 24.50
N ALA A 455 15.98 1.46 25.73
CA ALA A 455 14.98 1.27 26.78
C ALA A 455 14.23 2.57 27.08
N VAL A 456 14.93 3.71 27.05
CA VAL A 456 14.30 5.03 27.28
C VAL A 456 13.32 5.39 26.16
N ALA A 457 13.66 5.07 24.90
CA ALA A 457 12.77 5.29 23.76
C ALA A 457 11.55 4.35 23.78
N ASP A 458 11.74 3.08 24.14
CA ASP A 458 10.67 2.10 24.22
C ASP A 458 9.70 2.41 25.38
N ASP A 459 10.21 2.81 26.55
CA ASP A 459 9.38 3.27 27.68
C ASP A 459 8.55 4.50 27.28
N TRP A 460 9.18 5.48 26.61
CA TRP A 460 8.49 6.67 26.09
C TRP A 460 7.43 6.32 25.04
N ALA A 461 7.73 5.39 24.14
CA ALA A 461 6.78 4.88 23.15
C ALA A 461 5.56 4.24 23.81
N ASN A 462 5.78 3.44 24.86
CA ASN A 462 4.71 2.74 25.56
C ASN A 462 3.83 3.70 26.38
N ASP A 463 4.42 4.71 27.00
CA ASP A 463 3.70 5.73 27.77
C ASP A 463 2.88 6.67 26.87
N GLY A 464 3.38 7.02 25.68
CA GLY A 464 2.70 7.85 24.69
C GLY A 464 1.87 7.03 23.69
N TRP A 465 2.46 6.69 22.54
CA TRP A 465 1.84 5.91 21.47
C TRP A 465 1.12 4.64 21.93
N GLY A 466 1.71 3.88 22.85
CA GLY A 466 1.12 2.65 23.39
C GLY A 466 -0.22 2.89 24.07
N LEU A 467 -0.37 4.04 24.75
CA LEU A 467 -1.63 4.48 25.35
C LEU A 467 -2.66 4.83 24.26
N LYS A 468 -2.23 5.54 23.20
CA LYS A 468 -3.10 5.90 22.05
C LYS A 468 -3.62 4.65 21.36
N LYS A 469 -2.72 3.73 21.02
CA LYS A 469 -3.08 2.45 20.39
C LYS A 469 -4.01 1.61 21.28
N ALA A 470 -3.80 1.61 22.59
CA ALA A 470 -4.68 0.91 23.53
C ALA A 470 -6.07 1.57 23.60
N ALA A 471 -6.14 2.90 23.53
CA ALA A 471 -7.41 3.63 23.50
C ALA A 471 -8.15 3.42 22.17
N ASP A 472 -7.44 3.45 21.05
CA ASP A 472 -8.01 3.17 19.72
C ASP A 472 -8.53 1.73 19.65
N GLY A 473 -7.73 0.75 20.09
CA GLY A 473 -8.15 -0.65 20.13
C GLY A 473 -9.28 -0.95 21.14
N ALA A 474 -9.43 -0.14 22.19
CA ALA A 474 -10.56 -0.25 23.13
C ALA A 474 -11.83 0.45 22.62
N ALA A 475 -11.67 1.44 21.74
CA ALA A 475 -12.76 2.15 21.09
C ALA A 475 -13.25 1.42 19.82
N GLU A 476 -12.39 0.63 19.17
CA GLU A 476 -12.82 -0.26 18.09
C GLU A 476 -13.85 -1.26 18.64
N PRO A 477 -15.04 -1.36 18.03
CA PRO A 477 -16.02 -2.33 18.45
C PRO A 477 -15.39 -3.72 18.29
N GLY A 478 -15.35 -4.49 19.38
CA GLY A 478 -14.90 -5.89 19.30
C GLY A 478 -15.73 -6.66 18.26
N VAL A 479 -15.32 -7.87 17.87
CA VAL A 479 -15.99 -8.67 16.82
C VAL A 479 -17.53 -8.71 16.99
N MET A 480 -18.03 -8.81 18.22
CA MET A 480 -19.47 -8.75 18.50
C MET A 480 -20.11 -7.38 18.24
N GLY A 481 -19.40 -6.29 18.53
CA GLY A 481 -19.83 -4.92 18.23
C GLY A 481 -19.85 -4.64 16.73
N GLN A 482 -18.83 -5.09 15.98
CA GLN A 482 -18.82 -5.00 14.51
C GLN A 482 -19.97 -5.79 13.89
N MET A 483 -20.25 -6.99 14.42
CA MET A 483 -21.42 -7.77 13.99
C MET A 483 -22.73 -7.03 14.29
N LEU A 484 -22.85 -6.36 15.44
CA LEU A 484 -24.07 -5.64 15.83
C LEU A 484 -24.29 -4.38 14.99
N GLU A 485 -23.24 -3.59 14.77
CA GLU A 485 -23.24 -2.38 13.93
C GLU A 485 -23.52 -2.72 12.47
N ALA A 486 -22.88 -3.75 11.93
CA ALA A 486 -23.19 -4.25 10.58
C ALA A 486 -24.65 -4.74 10.47
N ALA A 487 -25.21 -5.34 11.52
CA ALA A 487 -26.60 -5.77 11.54
C ALA A 487 -27.61 -4.61 11.66
N GLU A 488 -27.18 -3.48 12.22
CA GLU A 488 -27.95 -2.24 12.30
C GLU A 488 -27.98 -1.53 10.94
N GLU A 489 -26.84 -1.46 10.23
CA GLU A 489 -26.77 -0.95 8.86
C GLU A 489 -27.49 -1.85 7.84
N ARG A 490 -27.42 -3.17 8.04
CA ARG A 490 -28.00 -4.17 7.15
C ARG A 490 -28.90 -5.15 7.91
N PRO A 491 -30.20 -4.83 8.07
CA PRO A 491 -31.12 -5.62 8.89
C PRO A 491 -31.24 -7.10 8.53
N TRP A 492 -30.93 -7.49 7.29
CA TRP A 492 -30.93 -8.88 6.84
C TRP A 492 -29.81 -9.73 7.47
N LEU A 493 -28.72 -9.11 7.94
CA LEU A 493 -27.64 -9.81 8.63
C LEU A 493 -28.11 -10.41 9.97
N TRP A 494 -29.13 -9.84 10.62
CA TRP A 494 -29.75 -10.47 11.80
C TRP A 494 -30.30 -11.86 11.49
N VAL A 495 -30.90 -12.03 10.31
CA VAL A 495 -31.44 -13.33 9.87
C VAL A 495 -30.31 -14.33 9.68
N VAL A 496 -29.20 -13.89 9.09
CA VAL A 496 -27.99 -14.71 8.91
C VAL A 496 -27.41 -15.11 10.26
N TYR A 497 -27.19 -14.17 11.19
CA TYR A 497 -26.64 -14.47 12.51
C TYR A 497 -27.55 -15.36 13.35
N ILE A 498 -28.87 -15.19 13.26
CA ILE A 498 -29.83 -16.08 13.92
C ILE A 498 -29.72 -17.51 13.35
N LEU A 499 -29.61 -17.66 12.03
CA LEU A 499 -29.54 -18.98 11.37
C LEU A 499 -28.19 -19.69 11.57
N THR A 500 -27.08 -18.96 11.56
CA THR A 500 -25.73 -19.54 11.59
C THR A 500 -25.14 -19.68 12.99
N VAL A 501 -25.54 -18.82 13.93
CA VAL A 501 -24.98 -18.82 15.30
C VAL A 501 -26.03 -19.19 16.34
N ALA A 502 -27.19 -18.54 16.34
CA ALA A 502 -28.19 -18.74 17.40
C ALA A 502 -28.93 -20.08 17.25
N LEU A 503 -29.30 -20.48 16.05
CA LEU A 503 -30.04 -21.72 15.78
C LEU A 503 -29.20 -22.97 16.10
N PRO A 504 -27.90 -23.07 15.72
CA PRO A 504 -27.06 -24.20 16.13
C PRO A 504 -26.83 -24.25 17.64
N LEU A 505 -26.58 -23.10 18.29
CA LEU A 505 -26.45 -23.04 19.75
C LEU A 505 -27.73 -23.48 20.45
N PHE A 506 -28.90 -23.03 19.97
CA PHE A 506 -30.19 -23.43 20.51
C PHE A 506 -30.44 -24.93 20.33
N LEU A 507 -30.11 -25.49 19.18
CA LEU A 507 -30.20 -26.94 18.93
C LEU A 507 -29.23 -27.73 19.81
N VAL A 508 -28.00 -27.24 20.02
CA VAL A 508 -27.04 -27.86 20.95
C VAL A 508 -27.55 -27.80 22.39
N VAL A 509 -28.08 -26.68 22.86
CA VAL A 509 -28.66 -26.58 24.22
C VAL A 509 -29.89 -27.48 24.36
N LEU A 510 -30.77 -27.56 23.36
CA LEU A 510 -31.91 -28.48 23.39
C LEU A 510 -31.45 -29.94 23.43
N PHE A 511 -30.49 -30.34 22.60
CA PHE A 511 -30.03 -31.73 22.52
C PHE A 511 -29.08 -32.14 23.67
N CYS A 512 -28.32 -31.21 24.24
CA CYS A 512 -27.38 -31.48 25.33
C CYS A 512 -27.99 -31.24 26.72
N CYS A 513 -28.91 -30.29 26.89
CA CYS A 513 -29.48 -29.95 28.21
C CYS A 513 -30.91 -30.50 28.44
N SER A 514 -31.57 -31.09 27.44
CA SER A 514 -32.93 -31.66 27.59
C SER A 514 -32.97 -33.19 27.55
N GLY A 515 -31.94 -33.84 28.10
CA GLY A 515 -31.83 -35.31 28.18
C GLY A 515 -31.99 -35.88 29.60
N LYS A 516 -33.23 -36.20 29.99
CA LYS A 516 -33.69 -37.18 31.02
C LYS A 516 -33.52 -36.85 32.53
N LYS A 517 -34.61 -36.35 33.12
CA LYS A 517 -34.98 -36.65 34.53
C LYS A 517 -35.69 -38.02 34.60
N GLN A 518 -35.24 -38.92 35.47
CA GLN A 518 -36.01 -40.07 35.97
C GLN A 518 -36.44 -39.80 37.42
N PRO A 519 -37.60 -40.31 37.87
CA PRO A 519 -38.30 -39.85 39.07
C PRO A 519 -37.76 -40.46 40.37
N SER A 520 -37.84 -39.69 41.46
CA SER A 520 -37.41 -40.08 42.80
C SER A 520 -38.42 -41.01 43.50
N ALA A 521 -37.95 -42.10 44.11
CA ALA A 521 -38.60 -42.70 45.27
C ALA A 521 -37.62 -43.50 46.13
N ALA A 522 -37.50 -43.06 47.39
CA ALA A 522 -37.27 -43.83 48.61
C ALA A 522 -35.87 -44.43 48.89
N GLU A 523 -35.24 -43.87 49.92
CA GLU A 523 -34.30 -44.56 50.81
C GLU A 523 -34.88 -45.86 51.36
N TYR A 524 -34.12 -46.96 51.35
CA TYR A 524 -34.09 -47.89 52.47
C TYR A 524 -32.76 -48.67 52.57
N LYS A 525 -32.45 -49.03 53.80
CA LYS A 525 -31.15 -49.40 54.38
C LYS A 525 -30.67 -50.84 54.11
N LYS A 526 -29.34 -50.99 54.19
CA LYS A 526 -28.53 -52.03 54.87
C LYS A 526 -28.29 -53.41 54.20
N THR A 527 -26.98 -53.78 54.25
CA THR A 527 -26.35 -55.12 54.37
C THR A 527 -26.49 -56.05 53.16
N ASP A 528 -25.50 -56.81 52.66
CA ASP A 528 -24.35 -57.50 53.26
C ASP A 528 -23.37 -57.94 52.13
N ALA A 529 -22.09 -58.20 52.42
CA ALA A 529 -21.08 -58.78 51.50
C ALA A 529 -21.09 -60.34 51.55
N PRO A 530 -20.26 -61.18 50.84
CA PRO A 530 -19.17 -60.95 49.86
C PRO A 530 -19.19 -61.87 48.58
N GLN A 531 -18.17 -61.76 47.70
CA GLN A 531 -17.95 -62.41 46.37
C GLN A 531 -17.85 -63.97 46.36
N PRO A 532 -17.86 -64.69 45.19
CA PRO A 532 -16.64 -64.91 44.37
C PRO A 532 -16.79 -65.14 42.83
N ASP A 533 -15.70 -64.79 42.12
CA ASP A 533 -14.96 -65.37 40.96
C ASP A 533 -15.55 -65.98 39.65
N VAL A 534 -14.78 -65.69 38.57
CA VAL A 534 -14.34 -66.48 37.37
C VAL A 534 -15.00 -66.20 36.00
N LYS A 535 -14.15 -65.68 35.08
CA LYS A 535 -13.95 -65.85 33.60
C LYS A 535 -15.16 -66.27 32.74
N GLU A 536 -15.41 -65.68 31.58
CA GLU A 536 -14.62 -65.61 30.33
C GLU A 536 -15.28 -64.56 29.44
N GLU A 537 -14.53 -63.71 28.73
CA GLU A 537 -14.88 -63.13 27.42
C GLU A 537 -13.71 -62.22 27.00
N GLU A 538 -12.61 -62.88 26.61
CA GLU A 538 -11.38 -62.29 26.05
C GLU A 538 -11.30 -62.62 24.53
N GLU A 539 -12.44 -62.86 23.87
CA GLU A 539 -12.49 -63.36 22.48
C GLU A 539 -13.16 -62.43 21.44
N GLU A 540 -13.61 -61.22 21.81
CA GLU A 540 -14.22 -60.29 20.84
C GLU A 540 -13.34 -59.08 20.46
N GLU A 541 -12.31 -58.71 21.23
CA GLU A 541 -11.45 -57.56 20.89
C GLU A 541 -10.34 -57.88 19.85
N GLU A 542 -9.93 -59.13 19.69
CA GLU A 542 -8.86 -59.48 18.72
C GLU A 542 -9.33 -59.48 17.24
N LYS A 543 -10.64 -59.42 16.97
CA LYS A 543 -11.16 -59.47 15.58
C LYS A 543 -11.38 -58.11 14.92
N GLU A 544 -11.37 -57.01 15.66
CA GLU A 544 -11.48 -55.67 15.06
C GLU A 544 -10.10 -55.07 14.75
N GLU A 545 -9.06 -55.35 15.56
CA GLU A 545 -7.70 -54.84 15.30
C GLU A 545 -7.00 -55.48 14.07
N GLU A 546 -7.33 -56.73 13.71
CA GLU A 546 -6.78 -57.35 12.49
C GLU A 546 -7.39 -56.79 11.19
N LYS A 547 -8.51 -56.06 11.29
CA LYS A 547 -9.18 -55.49 10.11
C LYS A 547 -8.67 -54.09 9.77
N GLU A 548 -8.34 -53.28 10.76
CA GLU A 548 -7.78 -51.93 10.53
C GLU A 548 -6.34 -51.99 9.98
N LYS A 549 -5.51 -52.94 10.43
CA LYS A 549 -4.13 -53.07 9.92
C LYS A 549 -4.03 -53.51 8.46
N LYS A 550 -5.07 -54.17 7.94
CA LYS A 550 -5.07 -54.66 6.55
C LYS A 550 -5.49 -53.59 5.55
N ASP A 551 -6.29 -52.62 6.00
CA ASP A 551 -6.74 -51.50 5.19
C ASP A 551 -5.69 -50.37 5.12
N GLU A 552 -4.82 -50.25 6.14
CA GLU A 552 -3.68 -49.31 6.11
C GLU A 552 -2.57 -49.78 5.14
N GLU A 553 -2.20 -51.06 5.12
CA GLU A 553 -1.18 -51.59 4.19
C GLU A 553 -1.60 -51.48 2.71
N GLU A 554 -2.90 -51.62 2.38
CA GLU A 554 -3.39 -51.49 1.00
C GLU A 554 -3.44 -50.02 0.51
N SER A 555 -3.41 -49.07 1.44
CA SER A 555 -3.38 -47.63 1.13
C SER A 555 -1.98 -47.10 0.86
N GLU A 556 -0.95 -47.63 1.54
CA GLU A 556 0.46 -47.26 1.33
C GLU A 556 1.01 -47.81 0.01
N GLU A 557 0.67 -49.05 -0.39
CA GLU A 557 1.08 -49.60 -1.69
C GLU A 557 0.49 -48.82 -2.88
N LYS A 558 -0.66 -48.16 -2.68
CA LYS A 558 -1.31 -47.38 -3.74
C LYS A 558 -0.67 -46.01 -3.93
N LEU A 559 -0.14 -45.40 -2.86
CA LEU A 559 0.57 -44.11 -2.92
C LEU A 559 1.96 -44.24 -3.56
N GLU A 560 2.71 -45.31 -3.28
CA GLU A 560 4.02 -45.54 -3.93
C GLU A 560 3.89 -45.82 -5.45
N SER A 561 2.75 -46.36 -5.90
CA SER A 561 2.51 -46.64 -7.32
C SER A 561 2.26 -45.39 -8.18
N VAL A 562 1.82 -44.29 -7.56
CA VAL A 562 1.50 -43.03 -8.24
C VAL A 562 2.75 -42.13 -8.35
N GLU A 563 3.60 -42.08 -7.31
CA GLU A 563 4.88 -41.35 -7.37
C GLU A 563 5.90 -41.99 -8.34
N ALA A 564 5.81 -43.30 -8.59
CA ALA A 564 6.65 -44.00 -9.55
C ALA A 564 6.25 -43.76 -11.03
N GLN A 565 5.04 -43.24 -11.31
CA GLN A 565 4.58 -42.93 -12.67
C GLN A 565 4.92 -41.49 -13.09
N ASP A 566 4.90 -40.52 -12.17
CA ASP A 566 5.25 -39.13 -12.50
C ASP A 566 6.76 -38.89 -12.70
N SER A 567 7.61 -39.73 -12.11
CA SER A 567 9.07 -39.63 -12.28
C SER A 567 9.61 -40.19 -13.62
N LYS A 568 8.74 -40.77 -14.47
CA LYS A 568 9.12 -41.27 -15.82
C LYS A 568 8.60 -40.42 -16.99
N ALA A 569 7.83 -39.36 -16.73
CA ALA A 569 7.34 -38.45 -17.77
C ALA A 569 8.24 -37.22 -18.00
N ASN A 570 9.28 -37.04 -17.19
CA ASN A 570 10.21 -35.92 -17.32
C ASN A 570 11.66 -36.41 -17.40
N LYS A 571 11.99 -37.06 -18.53
CA LYS A 571 13.38 -37.28 -18.96
C LYS A 571 13.50 -37.42 -20.47
#